data_AF-A0A5B9M3U8-F1
#
_entry.id   AF-A0A5B9M3U8-F1
#
_cell.length_a   1.000
_cell.length_b   1.000
_cell.length_c   1.000
_cell.angle_alpha   90.00
_cell.angle_beta   90.00
_cell.angle_gamma   90.00
#
_symmetry.space_group_name_H-M   'P 1'
#
loop_
_entity.id
_entity.type
_entity.pdbx_description
1 polymer ?
#
loop_
_entity_poly.entity_id
_entity_poly.type
_entity_poly.pdbx_seq_one_letter_code
_entity_poly.pdbx_strand_id
1 'polypeptide(L)'
;MTISILGVLLIAGTILIFAYIGVDAISDAISGSVEKGAEYDELAKLQSDYSALKVQYDSVKKEVYQRNNDNLTKTYLNAEIELVKAKSAIDDVKSALETNKPKSEVDGRIKTARYQLQVASQALNDLRALM
;
A
#
# COMPACT_ATOMS: atom_id res chain seq x y z
N MET A 1 6.61 -31.40 -10.68
CA MET A 1 6.45 -29.94 -10.55
C MET A 1 6.33 -29.62 -9.08
N THR A 2 7.41 -29.18 -8.43
CA THR A 2 7.42 -28.88 -7.00
C THR A 2 6.87 -27.48 -6.78
N ILE A 3 5.58 -27.39 -6.47
CA ILE A 3 5.02 -26.18 -5.87
C ILE A 3 5.83 -25.90 -4.60
N SER A 4 6.51 -24.75 -4.56
CA SER A 4 7.36 -24.37 -3.42
C SER A 4 6.49 -24.17 -2.19
N ILE A 5 6.64 -25.05 -1.20
CA ILE A 5 5.90 -25.05 0.06
C ILE A 5 6.04 -23.69 0.77
N LEU A 6 7.17 -22.99 0.58
CA LEU A 6 7.42 -21.67 1.13
C LEU A 6 6.52 -20.58 0.51
N GLY A 7 6.26 -20.66 -0.80
CA GLY A 7 5.37 -19.73 -1.50
C GLY A 7 3.91 -19.90 -1.10
N VAL A 8 3.49 -21.15 -0.87
CA VAL A 8 2.14 -21.45 -0.37
C VAL A 8 1.96 -20.99 1.08
N LEU A 9 3.00 -21.12 1.93
CA LEU A 9 3.00 -20.60 3.30
C LEU A 9 2.91 -19.07 3.36
N LEU A 10 3.59 -18.34 2.46
CA LEU A 10 3.52 -16.88 2.38
C LEU A 10 2.14 -16.38 1.93
N ILE A 11 1.52 -17.06 0.98
CA ILE A 11 0.15 -16.76 0.51
C ILE A 11 -0.89 -17.08 1.59
N ALA A 12 -0.76 -18.23 2.28
CA ALA A 12 -1.63 -18.59 3.39
C ALA A 12 -1.46 -17.63 4.59
N GLY A 13 -0.23 -17.15 4.84
CA GLY A 13 0.08 -16.18 5.88
C GLY A 13 -0.55 -14.82 5.63
N THR A 14 -0.52 -14.32 4.39
CA THR A 14 -1.22 -13.08 4.03
C THR A 14 -2.73 -13.23 4.22
N ILE A 15 -3.33 -14.35 3.77
CA ILE A 15 -4.76 -14.66 3.99
C ILE A 15 -5.15 -14.71 5.49
N LEU A 16 -4.30 -15.28 6.35
CA LEU A 16 -4.55 -15.35 7.79
C LEU A 16 -4.38 -14.01 8.50
N ILE A 17 -3.46 -13.16 8.05
CA ILE A 17 -3.33 -11.77 8.54
C ILE A 17 -4.58 -10.96 8.18
N PHE A 18 -5.16 -11.15 6.99
CA PHE A 18 -6.41 -10.50 6.58
C PHE A 18 -7.63 -10.92 7.41
N ALA A 19 -7.59 -12.08 8.07
CA ALA A 19 -8.65 -12.51 8.99
C ALA A 19 -8.46 -11.99 10.43
N TYR A 20 -7.23 -11.67 10.83
CA TYR A 20 -6.90 -11.20 12.18
C TYR A 20 -6.92 -9.67 12.33
N ILE A 21 -6.54 -8.94 11.28
CA ILE A 21 -6.65 -7.48 11.22
C ILE A 21 -8.07 -7.15 10.77
N GLY A 22 -9.00 -7.11 11.72
CA GLY A 22 -10.41 -6.86 11.48
C GLY A 22 -10.65 -5.69 10.53
N VAL A 23 -11.36 -5.97 9.44
CA VAL A 23 -11.92 -4.98 8.50
C VAL A 23 -12.75 -3.91 9.26
N ASP A 24 -13.20 -4.22 10.49
CA ASP A 24 -13.83 -3.32 11.45
C ASP A 24 -12.99 -2.10 11.87
N ALA A 25 -11.67 -2.23 12.06
CA ALA A 25 -10.83 -1.11 12.51
C ALA A 25 -10.70 0.02 11.46
N ILE A 26 -11.01 -0.29 10.20
CA ILE A 26 -11.01 0.67 9.08
C ILE A 26 -12.33 1.48 9.04
N SER A 27 -13.39 1.00 9.70
CA SER A 27 -14.69 1.67 9.71
C SER A 27 -14.75 2.83 10.71
N ASP A 28 -14.09 2.72 11.87
CA ASP A 28 -14.22 3.70 12.95
C ASP A 28 -13.43 5.00 12.74
N ALA A 29 -12.38 5.00 11.91
CA ALA A 29 -11.61 6.22 11.66
C ALA A 29 -12.33 7.24 10.73
N ILE A 30 -13.43 6.85 10.09
CA ILE A 30 -14.13 7.66 9.06
C ILE A 30 -15.62 7.89 9.41
N SER A 31 -16.11 7.38 10.54
CA SER A 31 -17.51 7.58 10.97
C SER A 31 -17.84 9.02 11.39
N GLY A 32 -16.87 9.93 11.37
CA GLY A 32 -17.10 11.37 11.55
C GLY A 32 -17.51 12.03 10.24
N SER A 33 -18.79 12.41 10.13
CA SER A 33 -19.29 13.37 9.14
C SER A 33 -18.45 14.65 9.19
N VAL A 34 -17.50 14.85 8.27
CA VAL A 34 -16.69 16.07 8.19
C VAL A 34 -16.64 16.60 6.75
N GLU A 35 -16.70 17.93 6.65
CA GLU A 35 -16.71 18.78 5.46
C GLU A 35 -15.66 18.41 4.41
N LYS A 36 -15.93 18.74 3.13
CA LYS A 36 -15.08 18.50 1.94
C LYS A 36 -13.58 18.83 2.12
N GLY A 37 -13.23 19.71 3.07
CA GLY A 37 -11.84 20.06 3.38
C GLY A 37 -11.04 18.92 4.00
N ALA A 38 -11.68 18.02 4.76
CA ALA A 38 -11.00 16.92 5.42
C ALA A 38 -10.46 15.90 4.41
N GLU A 39 -11.18 15.62 3.33
CA GLU A 39 -10.76 14.66 2.30
C GLU A 39 -9.55 15.16 1.50
N TYR A 40 -9.42 16.48 1.28
CA TYR A 40 -8.22 17.07 0.68
C TYR A 40 -7.02 16.97 1.61
N ASP A 41 -7.21 17.17 2.92
CA ASP A 41 -6.16 16.96 3.93
C ASP A 41 -5.73 15.48 3.99
N GLU A 42 -6.69 14.57 3.90
CA GLU A 42 -6.41 13.12 3.85
C GLU A 42 -5.65 12.73 2.58
N LEU A 43 -6.00 13.28 1.43
CA LEU A 43 -5.25 13.12 0.19
C LEU A 43 -3.81 13.65 0.32
N ALA A 44 -3.63 14.82 0.93
CA ALA A 44 -2.31 15.40 1.14
C ALA A 44 -1.44 14.50 2.06
N LYS A 45 -2.01 13.95 3.13
CA LYS A 45 -1.34 12.95 3.97
C LYS A 45 -0.95 11.70 3.19
N LEU A 46 -1.88 11.12 2.42
CA LEU A 46 -1.62 9.97 1.56
C LEU A 46 -0.46 10.23 0.58
N GLN A 47 -0.43 11.39 -0.06
CA GLN A 47 0.65 11.77 -0.97
C GLN A 47 2.00 11.94 -0.24
N SER A 48 1.97 12.50 0.96
CA SER A 48 3.18 12.65 1.80
C SER A 48 3.73 11.28 2.21
N ASP A 49 2.87 10.39 2.72
CA ASP A 49 3.22 9.03 3.12
C ASP A 49 3.76 8.22 1.93
N TYR A 50 3.12 8.34 0.76
CA TYR A 50 3.60 7.74 -0.48
C TYR A 50 4.99 8.26 -0.87
N SER A 51 5.21 9.57 -0.80
CA SER A 51 6.49 10.17 -1.14
C SER A 51 7.60 9.67 -0.21
N ALA A 52 7.34 9.65 1.10
CA ALA A 52 8.26 9.12 2.10
C ALA A 52 8.55 7.63 1.87
N LEU A 53 7.53 6.83 1.55
CA LEU A 53 7.70 5.41 1.25
C LEU A 53 8.49 5.21 -0.05
N LYS A 54 8.22 6.00 -1.10
CA LYS A 54 8.96 5.94 -2.37
C LYS A 54 10.44 6.22 -2.18
N VAL A 55 10.81 7.19 -1.35
CA VAL A 55 12.23 7.46 -1.02
C VAL A 55 12.88 6.22 -0.39
N GLN A 56 12.15 5.52 0.49
CA GLN A 56 12.65 4.29 1.09
C GLN A 56 12.81 3.15 0.05
N TYR A 57 11.87 3.02 -0.89
CA TYR A 57 11.99 2.10 -2.02
C TYR A 57 13.21 2.40 -2.88
N ASP A 58 13.42 3.67 -3.25
CA ASP A 58 14.56 4.08 -4.08
C ASP A 58 15.90 3.80 -3.36
N SER A 59 15.95 3.94 -2.03
CA SER A 59 17.11 3.54 -1.22
C SER A 59 17.34 2.03 -1.25
N VAL A 60 16.31 1.23 -0.98
CA VAL A 60 16.39 -0.23 -0.94
C VAL A 60 16.71 -0.80 -2.31
N LYS A 61 16.23 -0.18 -3.39
CA LYS A 61 16.61 -0.52 -4.76
C LYS A 61 18.13 -0.59 -4.89
N LYS A 62 18.84 0.47 -4.49
CA LYS A 62 20.29 0.53 -4.59
C LYS A 62 20.96 -0.64 -3.84
N GLU A 63 20.49 -0.97 -2.65
CA GLU A 63 21.01 -2.08 -1.84
C GLU A 63 20.75 -3.44 -2.48
N VAL A 64 19.53 -3.67 -3.01
CA VAL A 64 19.16 -4.92 -3.70
C VAL A 64 20.02 -5.16 -4.94
N TYR A 65 20.18 -4.13 -5.78
CA TYR A 65 21.01 -4.24 -6.99
C TYR A 65 22.50 -4.40 -6.66
N GLN A 66 22.99 -3.85 -5.54
CA GLN A 66 24.37 -4.07 -5.08
C GLN A 66 24.63 -5.52 -4.61
N ARG A 67 23.62 -6.18 -4.04
CA ARG A 67 23.74 -7.57 -3.58
C ARG A 67 23.74 -8.60 -4.73
N ASN A 68 23.42 -8.18 -5.96
CA ASN A 68 23.43 -9.00 -7.18
C ASN A 68 22.71 -10.36 -7.01
N ASN A 69 21.56 -10.35 -6.33
CA ASN A 69 20.76 -11.53 -6.02
C ASN A 69 19.42 -11.46 -6.77
N ASP A 70 19.22 -12.35 -7.74
CA ASP A 70 18.03 -12.39 -8.59
C ASP A 70 16.72 -12.55 -7.81
N ASN A 71 16.75 -13.26 -6.68
CA ASN A 71 15.57 -13.46 -5.85
C ASN A 71 15.19 -12.16 -5.11
N LEU A 72 16.18 -11.42 -4.61
CA LEU A 72 15.94 -10.11 -3.99
C LEU A 72 15.45 -9.09 -5.02
N THR A 73 16.01 -9.08 -6.23
CA THR A 73 15.57 -8.20 -7.31
C THR A 73 14.13 -8.47 -7.73
N LYS A 74 13.73 -9.76 -7.83
CA LYS A 74 12.33 -10.12 -8.13
C LYS A 74 11.38 -9.71 -7.01
N THR A 75 11.76 -9.92 -5.75
CA THR A 75 10.94 -9.50 -4.60
C THR A 75 10.81 -7.98 -4.55
N TYR A 76 11.89 -7.24 -4.84
CA TYR A 76 11.84 -5.79 -4.99
C TYR A 76 10.88 -5.34 -6.09
N LEU A 77 10.96 -5.94 -7.28
CA LEU A 77 10.04 -5.65 -8.39
C LEU A 77 8.57 -5.88 -8.00
N ASN A 78 8.28 -6.97 -7.29
CA ASN A 78 6.93 -7.24 -6.78
C ASN A 78 6.49 -6.18 -5.76
N ALA A 79 7.37 -5.79 -4.84
CA ALA A 79 7.07 -4.72 -3.89
C ALA A 79 6.85 -3.38 -4.61
N GLU A 80 7.62 -3.08 -5.67
CA GLU A 80 7.48 -1.85 -6.47
C GLU A 80 6.14 -1.80 -7.21
N ILE A 81 5.61 -2.95 -7.64
CA ILE A 81 4.25 -3.06 -8.20
C ILE A 81 3.21 -2.63 -7.17
N GLU A 82 3.33 -3.06 -5.91
CA GLU A 82 2.41 -2.64 -4.84
C GLU A 82 2.50 -1.14 -4.56
N LEU A 83 3.70 -0.56 -4.60
CA LEU A 83 3.89 0.90 -4.51
C LEU A 83 3.18 1.65 -5.65
N VAL A 84 3.27 1.14 -6.88
CA VAL A 84 2.58 1.74 -8.04
C VAL A 84 1.06 1.63 -7.90
N LYS A 85 0.54 0.49 -7.39
CA LYS A 85 -0.89 0.35 -7.10
C LYS A 85 -1.36 1.35 -6.03
N ALA A 86 -0.54 1.56 -4.99
CA ALA A 86 -0.79 2.59 -3.98
C ALA A 86 -0.88 3.98 -4.59
N LYS A 87 0.05 4.33 -5.49
CA LYS A 87 -0.02 5.58 -6.24
C LYS A 87 -1.31 5.71 -7.06
N SER A 88 -1.67 4.65 -7.79
CA SER A 88 -2.89 4.65 -8.61
C SER A 88 -4.13 4.91 -7.77
N ALA A 89 -4.24 4.27 -6.60
CA ALA A 89 -5.36 4.48 -5.70
C ALA A 89 -5.41 5.90 -5.12
N ILE A 90 -4.26 6.51 -4.84
CA ILE A 90 -4.17 7.93 -4.41
C ILE A 90 -4.61 8.87 -5.55
N ASP A 91 -4.18 8.58 -6.78
CA ASP A 91 -4.58 9.35 -7.96
C ASP A 91 -6.10 9.21 -8.22
N ASP A 92 -6.69 8.06 -7.93
CA ASP A 92 -8.14 7.83 -8.00
C ASP A 92 -8.93 8.65 -6.96
N VAL A 93 -8.37 8.85 -5.75
CA VAL A 93 -8.94 9.75 -4.73
C VAL A 93 -8.92 11.18 -5.24
N LYS A 94 -7.77 11.63 -5.75
CA LYS A 94 -7.62 12.97 -6.32
C LYS A 94 -8.62 13.21 -7.44
N SER A 95 -8.74 12.26 -8.37
CA SER A 95 -9.71 12.34 -9.46
C SER A 95 -11.15 12.42 -8.96
N ALA A 96 -11.51 11.64 -7.93
CA ALA A 96 -12.85 11.67 -7.35
C ALA A 96 -13.16 13.01 -6.67
N LEU A 97 -12.18 13.60 -5.99
CA LEU A 97 -12.29 14.94 -5.39
C LEU A 97 -12.46 16.02 -6.47
N GLU A 98 -11.63 16.00 -7.51
CA GLU A 98 -11.67 16.97 -8.62
C GLU A 98 -12.98 16.88 -9.43
N THR A 99 -13.50 15.66 -9.60
CA THR A 99 -14.77 15.41 -10.31
C THR A 99 -16.00 15.57 -9.43
N ASN A 100 -15.85 16.09 -8.21
CA ASN A 100 -16.94 16.32 -7.24
C ASN A 100 -17.80 15.06 -7.01
N LYS A 101 -17.17 13.88 -6.96
CA LYS A 101 -17.85 12.64 -6.57
C LYS A 101 -18.49 12.78 -5.19
N PRO A 102 -19.56 12.01 -4.91
CA PRO A 102 -20.18 12.02 -3.59
C PRO A 102 -19.15 11.61 -2.53
N LYS A 103 -19.22 12.26 -1.35
CA LYS A 103 -18.31 12.03 -0.23
C LYS A 103 -18.10 10.55 0.09
N SER A 104 -19.17 9.76 0.11
CA SER A 104 -19.09 8.31 0.36
C SER A 104 -18.20 7.56 -0.65
N GLU A 105 -18.17 7.98 -1.92
CA GLU A 105 -17.30 7.37 -2.94
C GLU A 105 -15.85 7.82 -2.74
N VAL A 106 -15.63 9.09 -2.41
CA VAL A 106 -14.30 9.64 -2.09
C VAL A 106 -13.71 8.94 -0.86
N ASP A 107 -14.48 8.81 0.23
CA ASP A 107 -14.07 8.14 1.45
C ASP A 107 -13.71 6.66 1.18
N GLY A 108 -14.49 5.96 0.36
CA GLY A 108 -14.19 4.58 -0.06
C GLY A 108 -12.87 4.47 -0.85
N ARG A 109 -12.60 5.43 -1.73
CA ARG A 109 -11.31 5.51 -2.45
C ARG A 109 -10.16 5.86 -1.51
N ILE A 110 -10.37 6.73 -0.52
CA ILE A 110 -9.35 7.06 0.49
C ILE A 110 -8.99 5.83 1.31
N LYS A 111 -10.00 5.06 1.77
CA LYS A 111 -9.77 3.77 2.43
C LYS A 111 -8.92 2.83 1.57
N THR A 112 -9.24 2.74 0.28
CA THR A 112 -8.51 1.90 -0.67
C THR A 112 -7.06 2.39 -0.84
N ALA A 113 -6.84 3.69 -0.97
CA ALA A 113 -5.51 4.28 -1.09
C ALA A 113 -4.64 4.05 0.14
N ARG A 114 -5.20 4.23 1.35
CA ARG A 114 -4.49 3.91 2.61
C ARG A 114 -4.13 2.44 2.70
N TYR A 115 -5.08 1.56 2.36
CA TYR A 115 -4.86 0.12 2.35
C TYR A 115 -3.71 -0.25 1.42
N GLN A 116 -3.71 0.25 0.18
CA GLN A 116 -2.65 -0.04 -0.79
C GLN A 116 -1.29 0.52 -0.35
N LEU A 117 -1.26 1.70 0.28
CA LEU A 117 -0.02 2.24 0.86
C LEU A 117 0.55 1.38 1.97
N GLN A 118 -0.32 0.84 2.83
CA GLN A 118 0.09 -0.05 3.91
C GLN A 118 0.62 -1.37 3.34
N VAL A 119 -0.01 -1.92 2.31
CA VAL A 119 0.48 -3.12 1.60
C VAL A 119 1.86 -2.87 1.00
N ALA A 120 2.07 -1.74 0.31
CA ALA A 120 3.38 -1.37 -0.22
C ALA A 120 4.43 -1.20 0.90
N SER A 121 4.06 -0.54 1.99
CA SER A 121 4.96 -0.38 3.15
C SER A 121 5.39 -1.73 3.74
N GLN A 122 4.43 -2.66 3.86
CA GLN A 122 4.71 -4.00 4.35
C GLN A 122 5.59 -4.79 3.38
N ALA A 123 5.32 -4.73 2.07
CA ALA A 123 6.14 -5.41 1.07
C ALA A 123 7.60 -4.95 1.10
N LEU A 124 7.84 -3.66 1.36
CA LEU A 124 9.19 -3.13 1.56
C LEU A 124 9.85 -3.65 2.85
N ASN A 125 9.10 -3.72 3.95
CA ASN A 125 9.61 -4.26 5.22
C ASN A 125 9.95 -5.75 5.11
N ASP A 126 9.10 -6.53 4.44
CA ASP A 126 9.34 -7.95 4.17
C ASP A 126 10.58 -8.14 3.31
N LEU A 127 10.76 -7.31 2.27
CA LEU A 127 11.98 -7.30 1.47
C LEU A 127 13.22 -6.99 2.31
N ARG A 128 13.14 -6.00 3.21
CA ARG A 128 14.24 -5.67 4.13
C ARG A 128 14.58 -6.82 5.08
N ALA A 129 13.60 -7.57 5.53
CA ALA A 129 13.84 -8.74 6.38
C ALA A 129 14.56 -9.90 5.64
N LEU A 130 14.48 -9.92 4.30
CA LEU A 130 15.17 -10.90 3.45
C LEU A 130 16.59 -10.47 3.05
N MET A 131 16.97 -9.21 3.29
CA MET A 131 18.29 -8.66 2.99
C MET A 131 19.26 -8.87 4.14
#